data_AF-A0A653NM96-F1
#
_entry.id   AF-A0A653NM96-F1
#
_cell.length_a   1.000
_cell.length_b   1.000
_cell.length_c   1.000
_cell.angle_alpha   90.00
_cell.angle_beta   90.00
_cell.angle_gamma   90.00
#
_symmetry.space_group_name_H-M   'P 1'
#
loop_
_entity.id
_entity.type
_entity.pdbx_description
1 polymer ?
#
loop_
_entity_poly.entity_id
_entity_poly.type
_entity_poly.pdbx_seq_one_letter_code
_entity_poly.pdbx_strand_id
1 'polypeptide(L)'
;MTTSTEQAADDGRRGVELRKIGAGRYLASNGRGGVLPVGRGSDPDFTPVELLLAAIAGCSAVDIELVTGKRVDPDHVHLAVEGHKTRDDDGNHLTGIRVSVDVGFPEGPDGDRARSMLPRAVEQTRDRLCTVSRTVQLATPVAYDLVSPAGSDPHGTTDPSQ
;
A
#
# COMPACT_ATOMS: atom_id res chain seq x y z
N MET A 1 -39.05 -16.92 -3.34
CA MET A 1 -37.84 -16.98 -4.20
C MET A 1 -36.80 -16.05 -3.60
N THR A 2 -35.96 -16.61 -2.74
CA THR A 2 -34.77 -15.94 -2.18
C THR A 2 -33.67 -16.04 -3.22
N THR A 3 -33.35 -14.94 -3.89
CA THR A 3 -32.12 -14.82 -4.67
C THR A 3 -31.01 -14.46 -3.69
N SER A 4 -30.32 -15.48 -3.20
CA SER A 4 -29.02 -15.34 -2.56
C SER A 4 -28.04 -14.81 -3.59
N THR A 5 -27.56 -13.58 -3.41
CA THR A 5 -26.41 -13.08 -4.16
C THR A 5 -25.18 -13.85 -3.70
N GLU A 6 -24.70 -14.73 -4.56
CA GLU A 6 -23.44 -15.46 -4.41
C GLU A 6 -22.30 -14.44 -4.32
N GLN A 7 -21.71 -14.30 -3.13
CA GLN A 7 -20.48 -13.54 -2.91
C GLN A 7 -19.38 -14.20 -3.74
N ALA A 8 -19.00 -13.58 -4.86
CA ALA A 8 -17.83 -13.98 -5.61
C ALA A 8 -16.61 -13.97 -4.67
N ALA A 9 -15.88 -15.09 -4.64
CA ALA A 9 -14.66 -15.23 -3.85
C ALA A 9 -13.64 -14.15 -4.25
N ASP A 10 -12.96 -13.57 -3.27
CA ASP A 10 -11.86 -12.61 -3.49
C ASP A 10 -10.71 -13.33 -4.21
N ASP A 11 -10.47 -12.96 -5.48
CA ASP A 11 -9.38 -13.50 -6.31
C ASP A 11 -7.99 -12.95 -5.91
N GLY A 12 -7.94 -12.12 -4.86
CA GLY A 12 -6.71 -11.50 -4.37
C GLY A 12 -6.23 -10.33 -5.22
N ARG A 13 -6.96 -9.94 -6.28
CA ARG A 13 -6.59 -8.82 -7.13
C ARG A 13 -6.69 -7.51 -6.34
N ARG A 14 -5.62 -6.72 -6.38
CA ARG A 14 -5.59 -5.36 -5.84
C ARG A 14 -5.11 -4.42 -6.95
N GLY A 15 -5.79 -3.31 -7.13
CA GLY A 15 -5.48 -2.36 -8.19
C GLY A 15 -5.84 -0.93 -7.79
N VAL A 16 -5.06 -0.01 -8.32
CA VAL A 16 -5.29 1.44 -8.25
C VAL A 16 -5.10 2.02 -9.64
N GLU A 17 -5.84 3.09 -9.93
CA GLU A 17 -5.64 3.91 -11.11
C GLU A 17 -5.04 5.24 -10.71
N LEU A 18 -4.26 5.86 -11.60
CA LEU A 18 -3.64 7.15 -11.37
C LEU A 18 -3.96 8.08 -12.54
N ARG A 19 -4.48 9.28 -12.25
CA ARG A 19 -4.75 10.31 -13.26
C ARG A 19 -4.05 11.61 -12.93
N LYS A 20 -3.62 12.35 -13.94
CA LYS A 20 -3.01 13.67 -13.77
C LYS A 20 -4.06 14.70 -13.36
N ILE A 21 -3.72 15.54 -12.38
CA ILE A 21 -4.56 16.66 -11.91
C ILE A 21 -3.84 18.01 -11.96
N GLY A 22 -2.55 18.02 -12.31
CA GLY A 22 -1.75 19.22 -12.43
C GLY A 22 -0.32 18.91 -12.85
N ALA A 23 0.54 19.93 -12.93
CA ALA A 23 1.95 19.74 -13.22
C ALA A 23 2.64 19.01 -12.05
N GLY A 24 3.07 17.76 -12.28
CA GLY A 24 3.67 16.93 -11.23
C GLY A 24 2.71 16.48 -10.13
N ARG A 25 1.39 16.59 -10.36
CA ARG A 25 0.35 16.21 -9.41
C ARG A 25 -0.62 15.21 -10.01
N TYR A 26 -0.94 14.20 -9.22
CA TYR A 26 -1.79 13.08 -9.62
C TYR A 26 -2.81 12.75 -8.54
N LEU A 27 -3.89 12.07 -8.91
CA LEU A 27 -4.87 11.51 -7.99
C LEU A 27 -4.95 10.01 -8.22
N ALA A 28 -4.62 9.23 -7.20
CA ALA A 28 -4.82 7.80 -7.19
C ALA A 28 -6.25 7.46 -6.74
N SER A 29 -6.87 6.46 -7.34
CA SER A 29 -8.17 5.92 -6.93
C SER A 29 -8.16 4.40 -6.84
N ASN A 30 -8.81 3.84 -5.83
CA ASN A 30 -9.04 2.39 -5.71
C ASN A 30 -10.48 2.02 -6.10
N GLY A 31 -10.73 0.73 -6.34
CA GLY A 31 -12.07 0.23 -6.71
C GLY A 31 -13.16 0.41 -5.64
N ARG A 32 -12.80 0.81 -4.42
CA ARG A 32 -13.74 1.11 -3.32
C ARG A 32 -14.12 2.60 -3.25
N GLY A 33 -13.63 3.42 -4.18
CA GLY A 33 -13.88 4.87 -4.21
C GLY A 33 -12.95 5.71 -3.33
N GLY A 34 -11.95 5.10 -2.69
CA GLY A 34 -10.93 5.83 -1.95
C GLY A 34 -9.98 6.56 -2.90
N VAL A 35 -9.58 7.78 -2.53
CA VAL A 35 -8.70 8.65 -3.32
C VAL A 35 -7.49 9.11 -2.51
N LEU A 36 -6.35 9.31 -3.19
CA LEU A 36 -5.11 9.76 -2.58
C LEU A 36 -4.35 10.70 -3.54
N PRO A 37 -4.17 11.98 -3.19
CA PRO A 37 -3.29 12.89 -3.93
C PRO A 37 -1.83 12.42 -3.88
N VAL A 38 -1.13 12.54 -5.00
CA VAL A 38 0.29 12.18 -5.13
C VAL A 38 1.02 13.34 -5.79
N GLY A 39 2.02 13.86 -5.08
CA GLY A 39 2.84 14.99 -5.49
C GLY A 39 4.24 14.58 -5.93
N ARG A 40 5.02 15.57 -6.37
CA ARG A 40 6.46 15.42 -6.66
C ARG A 40 7.38 16.02 -5.59
N GLY A 41 6.81 16.43 -4.45
CA GLY A 41 7.52 17.01 -3.31
C GLY A 41 7.65 18.54 -3.33
N SER A 42 6.94 19.22 -4.25
CA SER A 42 6.82 20.69 -4.27
C SER A 42 5.57 21.22 -3.56
N ASP A 43 4.70 20.31 -3.15
CA ASP A 43 3.43 20.53 -2.46
C ASP A 43 3.38 19.58 -1.25
N PRO A 44 2.43 19.72 -0.31
CA PRO A 44 2.37 18.87 0.88
C PRO A 44 1.82 17.47 0.59
N ASP A 45 1.45 17.14 -0.66
CA ASP A 45 1.00 15.79 -1.00
C ASP A 45 2.20 14.84 -0.92
N PHE A 46 1.96 13.60 -0.46
CA PHE A 46 3.01 12.60 -0.39
C PHE A 46 3.62 12.34 -1.77
N THR A 47 4.95 12.21 -1.78
CA THR A 47 5.68 11.68 -2.94
C THR A 47 5.47 10.17 -3.08
N PRO A 48 5.69 9.57 -4.27
CA PRO A 48 5.63 8.12 -4.44
C PRO A 48 6.57 7.34 -3.49
N VAL A 49 7.74 7.90 -3.18
CA VAL A 49 8.70 7.27 -2.24
C VAL A 49 8.15 7.28 -0.83
N GLU A 50 7.62 8.40 -0.36
CA GLU A 50 7.03 8.48 0.98
C GLU A 50 5.76 7.61 1.07
N LEU A 51 4.97 7.51 -0.01
CA LEU A 51 3.83 6.59 -0.06
C LEU A 51 4.25 5.13 0.06
N LEU A 52 5.38 4.73 -0.54
CA LEU A 52 5.93 3.38 -0.36
C LEU A 52 6.30 3.14 1.11
N LEU A 53 6.98 4.08 1.76
CA LEU A 53 7.35 3.98 3.18
C LEU A 53 6.10 3.95 4.08
N ALA A 54 5.10 4.79 3.79
CA ALA A 54 3.82 4.81 4.48
C ALA A 54 3.05 3.49 4.29
N ALA A 55 3.08 2.90 3.10
CA ALA A 55 2.46 1.60 2.84
C ALA A 55 3.15 0.47 3.63
N ILE A 56 4.48 0.51 3.75
CA ILE A 56 5.23 -0.43 4.60
C ILE A 56 4.81 -0.27 6.07
N ALA A 57 4.75 0.98 6.56
CA ALA A 57 4.33 1.28 7.94
C ALA A 57 2.90 0.79 8.20
N GLY A 58 1.94 1.19 7.36
CA GLY A 58 0.53 0.86 7.53
C GLY A 58 0.24 -0.64 7.45
N CYS A 59 0.84 -1.34 6.48
CA CYS A 59 0.73 -2.80 6.40
C CYS A 59 1.29 -3.47 7.67
N SER A 60 2.43 -2.99 8.16
CA SER A 60 3.06 -3.55 9.36
C SER A 60 2.24 -3.30 10.62
N ALA A 61 1.68 -2.10 10.77
CA ALA A 61 0.86 -1.73 11.92
C ALA A 61 -0.37 -2.62 12.04
N VAL A 62 -1.11 -2.78 10.93
CA VAL A 62 -2.31 -3.64 10.87
C VAL A 62 -1.98 -5.07 11.31
N ASP A 63 -0.90 -5.66 10.82
CA ASP A 63 -0.52 -7.03 11.19
C ASP A 63 -0.06 -7.14 12.65
N ILE A 64 0.69 -6.15 13.16
CA ILE A 64 1.11 -6.12 14.57
C ILE A 64 -0.12 -6.09 15.47
N GLU A 65 -1.06 -5.18 15.20
CA GLU A 65 -2.31 -5.05 15.95
C GLU A 65 -3.15 -6.33 15.88
N LEU A 66 -3.24 -7.00 14.73
CA LEU A 66 -3.96 -8.27 14.61
C LEU A 66 -3.34 -9.39 15.46
N VAL A 67 -2.02 -9.36 15.67
CA VAL A 67 -1.32 -10.35 16.50
C VAL A 67 -1.42 -10.01 17.98
N THR A 68 -1.27 -8.75 18.38
CA THR A 68 -1.23 -8.32 19.78
C THR A 68 -2.60 -7.96 20.36
N GLY A 69 -3.51 -7.43 19.54
CA GLY A 69 -4.81 -6.85 19.93
C GLY A 69 -5.93 -7.84 20.22
N LYS A 70 -5.65 -9.15 20.29
CA LYS A 70 -6.69 -10.18 20.49
C LYS A 70 -7.41 -10.11 21.84
N ARG A 71 -6.88 -9.35 22.80
CA ARG A 71 -7.36 -9.31 24.19
C ARG A 71 -7.52 -7.89 24.73
N VAL A 72 -6.68 -6.97 24.26
CA VAL A 72 -6.70 -5.57 24.64
C VAL A 72 -6.15 -4.74 23.48
N ASP A 73 -6.79 -3.60 23.22
CA ASP A 73 -6.31 -2.65 22.24
C ASP A 73 -5.07 -1.90 22.78
N PRO A 74 -4.11 -1.54 21.92
CA PRO A 74 -3.00 -0.69 22.32
C PRO A 74 -3.47 0.73 22.67
N ASP A 75 -2.81 1.37 23.64
CA ASP A 75 -3.03 2.80 23.96
C ASP A 75 -2.50 3.70 22.84
N HIS A 76 -1.39 3.27 22.21
CA HIS A 76 -0.81 3.95 21.06
C HIS A 76 -0.09 2.97 20.14
N VAL A 77 -0.09 3.30 18.85
CA VAL A 77 0.69 2.62 17.81
C VAL A 77 1.39 3.69 16.98
N HIS A 78 2.71 3.66 17.01
CA HIS A 78 3.55 4.60 16.25
C HIS A 78 4.64 3.83 15.51
N LEU A 79 4.64 3.95 14.18
CA LEU A 79 5.68 3.38 13.33
C LEU A 79 6.37 4.51 12.57
N ALA A 80 7.70 4.57 12.68
CA ALA A 80 8.53 5.44 11.87
C ALA A 80 9.26 4.60 10.83
N VAL A 81 9.19 5.00 9.55
CA VAL A 81 9.86 4.29 8.46
C VAL A 81 10.74 5.26 7.68
N GLU A 82 12.00 4.88 7.53
CA GLU A 82 13.02 5.66 6.84
C GLU A 82 13.75 4.79 5.82
N GLY A 83 14.42 5.44 4.87
CA GLY A 83 15.28 4.80 3.89
C GLY A 83 16.05 5.84 3.08
N HIS A 84 17.08 5.39 2.37
CA HIS A 84 17.93 6.26 1.57
C HIS A 84 17.66 6.07 0.09
N LYS A 85 17.32 7.16 -0.59
CA LYS A 85 17.27 7.17 -2.05
C LYS A 85 18.69 7.17 -2.59
N THR A 86 19.05 6.10 -3.29
CA THR A 86 20.36 5.89 -3.90
C THR A 86 20.25 5.97 -5.42
N ARG A 87 21.35 6.36 -6.05
CA ARG A 87 21.57 6.23 -7.49
C ARG A 87 22.95 5.61 -7.70
N ASP A 88 22.96 4.42 -8.27
CA ASP A 88 24.17 3.63 -8.56
C ASP A 88 23.99 2.87 -9.88
N ASP A 89 24.79 1.83 -10.09
CA ASP A 89 24.80 1.01 -11.31
C ASP A 89 23.46 0.28 -11.54
N ASP A 90 22.67 0.07 -10.48
CA ASP A 90 21.32 -0.52 -10.54
C ASP A 90 20.22 0.55 -10.74
N GLY A 91 20.60 1.81 -10.93
CA GLY A 91 19.68 2.92 -11.16
C GLY A 91 19.17 3.57 -9.87
N ASN A 92 17.94 4.14 -9.91
CA ASN A 92 17.37 4.83 -8.74
C ASN A 92 16.54 3.86 -7.91
N HIS A 93 16.89 3.68 -6.64
CA HIS A 93 16.14 2.81 -5.74
C HIS A 93 16.29 3.26 -4.27
N LEU A 94 15.58 2.58 -3.36
CA LEU A 94 15.72 2.79 -1.92
C LEU A 94 16.62 1.71 -1.31
N THR A 95 17.53 2.13 -0.44
CA THR A 95 18.37 1.23 0.36
C THR A 95 18.15 1.49 1.84
N GLY A 96 18.50 0.50 2.68
CA GLY A 96 18.52 0.67 4.13
C GLY A 96 17.16 0.97 4.76
N ILE A 97 16.06 0.49 4.16
CA ILE A 97 14.72 0.72 4.72
C ILE A 97 14.64 0.14 6.14
N ARG A 98 14.26 0.98 7.10
CA ARG A 98 14.13 0.62 8.52
C ARG A 98 12.76 1.00 9.03
N VAL A 99 12.12 0.08 9.75
CA VAL A 99 10.86 0.31 10.47
C VAL A 99 11.17 0.31 11.97
N SER A 100 10.89 1.42 12.63
CA SER A 100 10.92 1.55 14.10
C SER A 100 9.50 1.43 14.61
N VAL A 101 9.27 0.54 15.57
CA VAL A 101 7.95 0.20 16.11
C VAL A 101 7.88 0.60 17.57
N ASP A 102 6.90 1.44 17.92
CA ASP A 102 6.56 1.83 19.29
C ASP A 102 5.07 1.57 19.52
N VAL A 103 4.76 0.63 20.41
CA VAL A 103 3.38 0.24 20.74
C VAL A 103 3.24 0.15 22.25
N GLY A 104 2.33 0.95 22.80
CA GLY A 104 1.96 0.94 24.21
C GLY A 104 0.69 0.15 24.44
N PHE A 105 0.60 -0.51 25.59
CA PHE A 105 -0.60 -1.22 26.03
C PHE A 105 -0.93 -0.81 27.46
N PRO A 106 -2.21 -0.83 27.84
CA PRO A 106 -2.62 -0.44 29.18
C PRO A 106 -2.03 -1.37 30.24
N GLU A 107 -2.01 -0.91 31.48
CA GLU A 107 -1.57 -1.73 32.61
C GLU A 107 -2.54 -2.88 32.91
N GLY A 108 -2.00 -3.98 33.45
CA GLY A 108 -2.76 -5.14 33.88
C GLY A 108 -2.54 -6.40 33.04
N PRO A 109 -3.14 -7.54 33.42
CA PRO A 109 -2.75 -8.85 32.92
C PRO A 109 -2.89 -9.03 31.39
N ASP A 110 -3.88 -8.39 30.77
CA ASP A 110 -4.04 -8.44 29.31
C ASP A 110 -3.00 -7.59 28.59
N GLY A 111 -2.70 -6.40 29.10
CA GLY A 111 -1.67 -5.52 28.53
C GLY A 111 -0.25 -6.07 28.73
N ASP A 112 0.06 -6.67 29.88
CA ASP A 112 1.33 -7.37 30.12
C ASP A 112 1.53 -8.51 29.12
N ARG A 113 0.47 -9.28 28.85
CA ARG A 113 0.50 -10.35 27.85
C ARG A 113 0.71 -9.79 26.44
N ALA A 114 -0.01 -8.73 26.06
CA ALA A 114 0.15 -8.11 24.75
C ALA A 114 1.58 -7.55 24.55
N ARG A 115 2.12 -6.84 25.56
CA ARG A 115 3.52 -6.39 25.59
C ARG A 115 4.51 -7.55 25.41
N SER A 116 4.28 -8.68 26.07
CA SER A 116 5.15 -9.86 25.95
C SER A 116 5.13 -10.49 24.55
N MET A 117 4.05 -10.31 23.79
CA MET A 117 3.90 -10.83 22.43
C MET A 117 4.50 -9.91 21.36
N LEU A 118 4.70 -8.63 21.66
CA LEU A 118 5.11 -7.62 20.68
C LEU A 118 6.39 -7.99 19.90
N PRO A 119 7.49 -8.49 20.52
CA PRO A 119 8.69 -8.89 19.77
C PRO A 119 8.39 -9.96 18.71
N ARG A 120 7.61 -10.98 19.08
CA ARG A 120 7.20 -12.05 18.16
C ARG A 120 6.27 -11.52 17.07
N ALA A 121 5.37 -10.59 17.40
CA ALA A 121 4.48 -9.97 16.41
C ALA A 121 5.30 -9.23 15.34
N VAL A 122 6.27 -8.42 15.75
CA VAL A 122 7.17 -7.69 14.83
C VAL A 122 7.95 -8.65 13.92
N GLU A 123 8.51 -9.74 14.47
CA GLU A 123 9.19 -10.76 13.67
C GLU A 123 8.27 -11.42 12.64
N GLN A 124 7.06 -11.83 13.06
CA GLN A 124 6.09 -12.44 12.17
C GLN A 124 5.64 -11.47 11.06
N THR A 125 5.40 -10.21 11.40
CA THR A 125 5.06 -9.15 10.45
C THR A 125 6.16 -8.94 9.42
N ARG A 126 7.43 -8.86 9.85
CA ARG A 126 8.59 -8.71 8.97
C ARG A 126 8.77 -9.88 8.01
N ASP A 127 8.68 -11.10 8.53
CA ASP A 127 9.15 -12.29 7.82
C ASP A 127 8.06 -13.04 7.07
N ARG A 128 6.78 -12.81 7.43
CA ARG A 128 5.70 -13.66 6.93
C ARG A 128 4.40 -12.93 6.61
N LEU A 129 3.95 -12.00 7.46
CA LEU A 129 2.57 -11.50 7.37
C LEU A 129 2.44 -10.30 6.42
N CYS A 130 3.28 -9.26 6.58
CA CYS A 130 3.05 -8.03 5.84
C CYS A 130 3.44 -8.17 4.37
N THR A 131 2.41 -8.24 3.54
CA THR A 131 2.55 -8.41 2.08
C THR A 131 3.42 -7.30 1.48
N VAL A 132 3.23 -6.04 1.89
CA VAL A 132 4.00 -4.91 1.33
C VAL A 132 5.49 -5.04 1.63
N SER A 133 5.86 -5.29 2.89
CA SER A 133 7.25 -5.45 3.30
C SER A 133 7.89 -6.66 2.61
N ARG A 134 7.15 -7.78 2.52
CA ARG A 134 7.62 -8.99 1.82
C ARG A 134 7.84 -8.78 0.34
N THR A 135 6.96 -8.06 -0.36
CA THR A 135 7.13 -7.72 -1.79
C THR A 135 8.42 -6.93 -2.04
N VAL A 136 8.75 -5.99 -1.15
CA VAL A 136 10.00 -5.21 -1.22
C VAL A 136 11.22 -6.09 -0.91
N GLN A 137 11.18 -6.89 0.15
CA GLN A 137 12.28 -7.79 0.54
C GLN A 137 12.58 -8.87 -0.51
N LEU A 138 11.54 -9.37 -1.19
CA LEU A 138 11.65 -10.41 -2.23
C LEU A 138 12.05 -9.86 -3.60
N ALA A 139 12.22 -8.53 -3.74
CA ALA A 139 12.56 -7.85 -4.99
C ALA A 139 11.65 -8.26 -6.17
N THR A 140 10.34 -8.09 -5.99
CA THR A 140 9.33 -8.51 -6.97
C THR A 140 9.46 -7.71 -8.29
N PRO A 141 9.59 -8.37 -9.46
CA PRO A 141 9.64 -7.67 -10.75
C PRO A 141 8.37 -6.86 -11.04
N VAL A 142 8.54 -5.67 -11.61
CA VAL A 142 7.44 -4.82 -12.09
C VAL A 142 7.49 -4.80 -13.62
N ALA A 143 6.45 -5.35 -14.26
CA ALA A 143 6.30 -5.32 -15.71
C ALA A 143 5.61 -4.03 -16.18
N TYR A 144 5.98 -3.55 -17.36
CA TYR A 144 5.43 -2.33 -17.96
C TYR A 144 4.91 -2.66 -19.35
N ASP A 145 3.61 -2.44 -19.55
CA ASP A 145 2.95 -2.64 -20.84
C ASP A 145 2.42 -1.30 -21.37
N LEU A 146 2.67 -1.03 -22.66
CA LEU A 146 2.09 0.11 -23.34
C LEU A 146 0.70 -0.28 -23.85
N VAL A 147 -0.33 0.36 -23.28
CA VAL A 147 -1.69 0.23 -23.78
C VAL A 147 -1.93 1.36 -24.78
N SER A 148 -2.14 1.01 -26.05
CA SER A 148 -2.61 1.98 -27.02
C SER A 148 -4.05 2.39 -26.67
N PRO A 149 -4.43 3.67 -26.80
CA PRO A 149 -5.83 4.04 -26.66
C PRO A 149 -6.63 3.20 -27.67
N ALA A 150 -7.73 2.58 -27.21
CA ALA A 150 -8.63 1.86 -28.09
C ALA A 150 -8.97 2.77 -29.28
N GLY A 151 -8.75 2.25 -30.50
CA GLY A 151 -8.69 3.04 -31.72
C GLY A 151 -9.80 4.07 -31.82
N SER A 152 -9.41 5.35 -31.91
CA SER A 152 -10.25 6.31 -32.61
C SER A 152 -10.23 5.89 -34.08
N ASP A 153 -11.26 5.17 -34.54
CA ASP A 153 -11.50 4.96 -35.96
C ASP A 153 -11.52 6.33 -36.66
N PRO A 154 -10.56 6.66 -37.54
CA PRO A 154 -10.59 7.91 -38.30
C PRO A 154 -11.45 7.80 -39.56
N HIS A 155 -12.20 6.70 -39.72
CA HIS A 155 -13.07 6.45 -40.89
C HIS A 155 -14.46 6.01 -40.44
N GLY A 156 -15.21 6.97 -39.90
CA GLY A 156 -16.67 6.98 -40.09
C GLY A 156 -17.00 7.34 -41.54
N THR A 157 -16.66 6.47 -42.50
CA THR A 157 -17.26 6.53 -43.83
C THR A 157 -18.57 5.78 -43.75
N THR A 158 -19.63 6.53 -43.45
CA THR A 158 -20.98 6.17 -43.89
C THR A 158 -21.53 7.37 -44.65
N ASP A 159 -21.07 7.49 -45.90
CA ASP A 159 -21.88 8.09 -46.95
C ASP A 159 -22.49 6.95 -47.77
N PRO A 160 -23.79 6.64 -47.57
CA PRO A 160 -24.61 6.04 -48.58
C PRO A 160 -25.61 7.10 -49.06
N SER A 161 -25.13 8.01 -49.91
CA SER A 161 -25.95 8.84 -50.80
C SER A 161 -26.94 9.78 -50.11
N GLN A 162 -26.51 11.02 -49.77
CA GLN A 162 -27.35 12.23 -49.83
C GLN A 162 -26.54 13.47 -50.19
#